data_AF-A0A3Q7JAU7-F1
#
_entry.id   AF-A0A3Q7JAU7-F1
#
_cell.length_a   1.000
_cell.length_b   1.000
_cell.length_c   1.000
_cell.angle_alpha   90.00
_cell.angle_beta   90.00
_cell.angle_gamma   90.00
#
_symmetry.space_group_name_H-M   'P 1'
#
loop_
_entity.id
_entity.type
_entity.pdbx_description
1 polymer ?
#
loop_
_entity_poly.entity_id
_entity_poly.type
_entity_poly.pdbx_seq_one_letter_code
_entity_poly.pdbx_strand_id
1 'polypeptide(L)' 'MKEHVLQHMRRLWKNWRGSLHKIMKSKPFGDALRDVPRGVDKSVWEWLVNEHFLRKQVKETLSTSSS' A
#
# COMPACT_ATOMS: atom_id res chain seq x y z
N MET A 1 1.60 27.71 9.52
CA MET A 1 2.38 27.08 8.42
C MET A 1 2.41 25.55 8.46
N LYS A 2 2.77 24.91 9.58
CA LYS A 2 2.84 23.43 9.68
C LYS A 2 1.50 22.70 9.50
N GLU A 3 0.39 23.36 9.86
CA GLU A 3 -0.96 22.78 9.77
C GLU A 3 -1.44 22.58 8.32
N HIS A 4 -1.04 23.47 7.40
CA HIS A 4 -1.35 23.35 5.98
C HIS A 4 -0.60 22.16 5.35
N VAL A 5 0.64 21.90 5.77
CA VAL A 5 1.43 20.75 5.33
C VAL A 5 0.82 19.44 5.84
N LEU A 6 0.40 19.41 7.10
CA LEU A 6 -0.27 18.25 7.71
C LEU A 6 -1.63 17.95 7.06
N GLN A 7 -2.41 18.98 6.71
CA GLN A 7 -3.63 18.79 5.94
C GLN A 7 -3.35 18.28 4.52
N HIS A 8 -2.30 18.80 3.87
CA HIS A 8 -1.90 18.38 2.53
C HIS A 8 -1.46 16.91 2.53
N MET A 9 -0.61 16.51 3.47
CA MET A 9 -0.20 15.12 3.67
C MET A 9 -1.40 14.21 3.98
N ARG A 10 -2.37 14.65 4.80
CA ARG A 10 -3.59 13.87 5.06
C ARG A 10 -4.45 13.68 3.82
N ARG A 11 -4.58 14.70 2.95
CA ARG A 11 -5.28 14.55 1.67
C ARG A 11 -4.56 13.58 0.74
N LEU A 12 -3.24 13.70 0.62
CA LEU A 12 -2.42 12.78 -0.17
C LEU A 12 -2.56 11.35 0.35
N TRP A 13 -2.47 11.15 1.66
CA TRP A 13 -2.67 9.84 2.30
C TRP A 13 -4.07 9.26 2.05
N LYS A 14 -5.12 10.08 2.14
CA LYS A 14 -6.50 9.63 1.87
C LYS A 14 -6.68 9.21 0.41
N ASN A 15 -6.12 9.96 -0.53
CA ASN A 15 -6.13 9.63 -1.96
C ASN A 15 -5.30 8.37 -2.27
N TRP A 16 -4.11 8.26 -1.68
CA TRP A 16 -3.26 7.09 -1.83
C TRP A 16 -3.88 5.86 -1.24
N ARG A 17 -4.47 5.92 -0.05
CA ARG A 17 -5.06 4.74 0.60
C ARG A 17 -6.23 4.18 -0.21
N GLY A 18 -7.05 5.06 -0.80
CA GLY A 18 -8.12 4.64 -1.72
C GLY A 18 -7.57 3.99 -3.00
N SER A 19 -6.55 4.59 -3.60
CA SER A 19 -5.92 4.07 -4.83
C SER A 19 -5.16 2.78 -4.59
N LEU A 20 -4.38 2.72 -3.50
CA LEU A 20 -3.64 1.55 -3.03
C LEU A 20 -4.58 0.37 -2.79
N HIS A 21 -5.70 0.60 -2.10
CA HIS A 21 -6.68 -0.47 -1.86
C HIS A 21 -7.26 -1.02 -3.18
N LYS A 22 -7.46 -0.16 -4.19
CA LYS A 22 -7.92 -0.58 -5.52
C LYS A 22 -6.82 -1.34 -6.29
N ILE A 23 -5.59 -0.81 -6.28
CA ILE A 23 -4.43 -1.44 -6.91
C ILE A 23 -4.17 -2.83 -6.31
N MET A 24 -4.14 -2.94 -4.98
CA MET A 24 -3.88 -4.20 -4.27
C MET A 24 -4.99 -5.24 -4.37
N LYS A 25 -6.22 -4.82 -4.70
CA LYS A 25 -7.36 -5.73 -4.92
C LYS A 25 -7.42 -6.25 -6.36
N SER A 26 -6.95 -5.48 -7.34
CA SER A 26 -7.08 -5.81 -8.77
C SER A 26 -5.76 -6.16 -9.48
N LYS A 27 -4.60 -5.76 -8.94
CA LYS A 27 -3.30 -5.93 -9.61
C LYS A 27 -2.37 -6.87 -8.83
N PRO A 28 -1.61 -7.73 -9.53
CA PRO A 28 -0.55 -8.53 -8.92
C PRO A 28 0.61 -7.65 -8.42
N PHE A 29 1.44 -8.21 -7.54
CA PHE A 29 2.54 -7.52 -6.84
C PHE A 29 3.43 -6.68 -7.78
N GLY A 30 3.84 -7.24 -8.92
CA GLY A 30 4.70 -6.55 -9.88
C GLY A 30 4.07 -5.30 -10.51
N ASP A 31 2.77 -5.33 -10.80
CA ASP A 31 2.05 -4.16 -11.33
C ASP A 31 1.83 -3.10 -10.25
N ALA A 32 1.62 -3.51 -8.99
CA ALA A 32 1.49 -2.57 -7.88
C ALA A 32 2.80 -1.83 -7.59
N LEU A 33 3.96 -2.47 -7.75
CA LEU A 33 5.28 -1.84 -7.58
C LEU A 33 5.57 -0.76 -8.62
N ARG A 34 5.05 -0.91 -9.85
CA ARG A 34 5.27 0.05 -10.95
C ARG A 34 4.37 1.28 -10.83
N ASP A 35 3.25 1.17 -10.12
CA ASP A 35 2.23 2.22 -9.98
C ASP A 35 2.56 3.14 -8.79
N VAL A 36 3.76 3.73 -8.78
CA VAL A 36 4.23 4.59 -7.67
C VAL A 36 3.52 5.95 -7.73
N PRO A 37 2.76 6.33 -6.69
CA PRO A 37 2.13 7.63 -6.65
C PRO A 37 3.13 8.79 -6.63
N ARG A 38 2.78 9.89 -7.31
CA ARG A 38 3.60 11.11 -7.34
C ARG A 38 3.71 11.71 -5.93
N GLY A 39 4.93 11.85 -5.43
CA GLY A 39 5.21 12.37 -4.09
C GLY A 39 5.42 11.30 -3.00
N VAL A 40 5.34 10.01 -3.33
CA VAL A 40 5.92 8.95 -2.47
C VAL A 40 7.37 8.78 -2.87
N ASP A 41 8.22 8.57 -1.88
CA ASP A 41 9.50 7.97 -2.14
C ASP A 41 9.31 6.51 -2.60
N LYS A 42 10.09 6.11 -3.60
CA LYS A 42 9.98 4.77 -4.19
C LYS A 42 10.26 3.69 -3.14
N SER A 43 11.24 3.88 -2.26
CA SER A 43 11.57 2.90 -1.23
C SER A 43 10.46 2.73 -0.20
N VAL A 44 9.77 3.83 0.15
CA VAL A 44 8.58 3.79 1.02
C VAL A 44 7.44 3.02 0.35
N TRP A 45 7.23 3.24 -0.94
CA TRP A 45 6.21 2.51 -1.71
C TRP A 45 6.51 1.01 -1.80
N GLU A 46 7.75 0.65 -2.15
CA GLU A 46 8.19 -0.75 -2.28
C GLU A 46 8.02 -1.53 -0.96
N TRP A 47 8.35 -0.90 0.17
CA TRP A 47 8.14 -1.49 1.50
C TRP A 47 6.65 -1.72 1.80
N LEU A 48 5.79 -0.75 1.49
CA LEU A 48 4.34 -0.83 1.72
C LEU A 48 3.66 -1.92 0.90
N VAL A 49 4.07 -2.05 -0.37
CA VAL A 49 3.59 -3.11 -1.26
C VAL A 49 4.09 -4.47 -0.76
N ASN A 50 5.35 -4.59 -0.37
CA ASN A 50 5.88 -5.80 0.27
C ASN A 50 5.07 -6.20 1.50
N GLU A 51 4.89 -5.28 2.46
CA GLU A 51 4.24 -5.59 3.73
C GLU A 51 2.80 -6.12 3.52
N HIS A 52 2.04 -5.55 2.60
CA HIS A 52 0.67 -6.02 2.35
C HIS A 52 0.61 -7.42 1.72
N PHE A 53 1.47 -7.71 0.75
CA PHE A 53 1.50 -9.01 0.09
C PHE A 53 2.09 -10.10 0.99
N LEU A 54 3.13 -9.77 1.77
CA LEU A 54 3.66 -10.64 2.83
C LEU A 54 2.57 -10.97 3.87
N ARG A 55 1.79 -9.97 4.32
CA ARG A 55 0.68 -10.21 5.26
C ARG A 55 -0.45 -11.05 4.68
N LYS A 56 -0.75 -10.95 3.37
CA LYS A 56 -1.73 -11.83 2.71
C LYS A 56 -1.25 -13.28 2.72
N GLN A 57 -0.03 -13.53 2.25
CA GLN A 57 0.52 -14.89 2.20
C GLN A 57 0.57 -15.54 3.59
N VAL A 58 0.99 -14.80 4.63
CA VAL A 58 1.05 -15.31 6.00
C VAL A 58 -0.34 -15.65 6.55
N LYS A 59 -1.36 -14.83 6.25
CA LYS A 59 -2.75 -15.12 6.65
C LYS A 59 -3.30 -16.38 5.96
N GLU A 60 -2.95 -16.60 4.71
CA GLU A 60 -3.40 -17.77 3.95
C GLU A 60 -2.75 -19.06 4.47
N THR A 61 -1.47 -19.02 4.84
CA THR A 61 -0.77 -20.20 5.41
C THR A 61 -1.24 -20.58 6.82
N LEU A 62 -1.68 -19.60 7.63
CA LEU A 62 -2.14 -19.88 9.00
C LEU A 62 -3.54 -20.52 9.02
N SER A 63 -4.37 -20.26 8.01
CA SER A 63 -5.72 -20.83 7.92
C SER A 63 -5.75 -22.28 7.42
N THR A 64 -4.69 -22.76 6.76
CA THR A 64 -4.61 -24.14 6.24
C THR A 64 -3.99 -25.12 7.23
N SER A 65 -3.39 -24.66 8.33
CA SER A 65 -2.76 -25.54 9.34
C SER A 65 -3.69 -25.94 10.49
N SER A 66 -4.99 -25.61 10.42
CA SER A 66 -5.99 -25.94 11.45
C SER A 66 -7.06 -26.93 10.97
N SER A 67 -6.73 -27.84 10.06
CA SER A 67 -7.62 -28.93 9.62
C SER A 67 -6.94 -30.28 9.70
#